data_AF-A0A0A0CZ75-F1
#
_entry.id   AF-A0A0A0CZ75-F1
#
_cell.length_a   1.000
_cell.length_b   1.000
_cell.length_c   1.000
_cell.angle_alpha   90.00
_cell.angle_beta   90.00
_cell.angle_gamma   90.00
#
_symmetry.space_group_name_H-M   'P 1'
#
loop_
_entity.id
_entity.type
_entity.pdbx_description
1 polymer ?
#
loop_
_entity_poly.entity_id
_entity_poly.type
_entity_poly.pdbx_seq_one_letter_code
_entity_poly.pdbx_strand_id
1 'polypeptide(L)' 'DVYVASRALQKAGLPSLNSEQRVRLTVRMGQKGPMAEAVQLL' A
#
# COMPACT_ATOMS: atom_id res chain seq x y z
N ASP A 1 8.43 6.27 -6.10
CA ASP A 1 8.00 5.28 -5.09
C ASP A 1 6.81 5.77 -4.28
N VAL A 2 5.98 4.85 -3.80
CA VAL A 2 4.81 5.12 -2.96
C VAL A 2 5.00 4.41 -1.63
N TYR A 3 4.85 5.12 -0.53
CA TYR A 3 4.96 4.51 0.81
C TYR A 3 3.71 3.71 1.16
N VAL A 4 3.87 2.45 1.56
CA VAL A 4 2.77 1.58 2.02
C VAL A 4 2.90 1.37 3.52
N ALA A 5 1.99 1.98 4.28
CA ALA A 5 1.97 1.82 5.74
C ALA A 5 1.37 0.47 6.14
N SER A 6 1.79 -0.09 7.28
CA SER A 6 1.23 -1.31 7.86
C SER A 6 -0.30 -1.28 7.99
N ARG A 7 -0.87 -0.10 8.33
CA ARG A 7 -2.33 0.08 8.40
C ARG A 7 -3.04 -0.16 7.07
N ALA A 8 -2.41 0.17 5.94
CA ALA A 8 -3.00 -0.07 4.62
C ALA A 8 -3.03 -1.59 4.30
N LEU A 9 -1.99 -2.32 4.70
CA LEU A 9 -1.94 -3.79 4.58
C LEU A 9 -2.96 -4.47 5.49
N GLN A 10 -3.07 -4.04 6.75
CA GLN A 10 -4.07 -4.56 7.69
C GLN A 10 -5.51 -4.38 7.17
N LYS A 11 -5.83 -3.20 6.61
CA LYS A 11 -7.14 -2.96 5.97
C LYS A 11 -7.40 -3.90 4.78
N ALA A 12 -6.35 -4.30 4.07
CA ALA A 12 -6.43 -5.26 2.98
C ALA A 12 -6.45 -6.72 3.45
N GLY A 13 -6.34 -6.99 4.77
CA GLY A 13 -6.20 -8.34 5.31
C GLY A 13 -4.86 -9.00 4.97
N LEU A 14 -3.85 -8.19 4.63
CA LEU A 14 -2.54 -8.67 4.20
C LEU A 14 -1.52 -8.57 5.36
N PRO A 15 -0.78 -9.65 5.66
CA PRO A 15 0.27 -9.59 6.67
C PRO A 15 1.52 -8.85 6.15
N SER A 16 1.81 -8.97 4.85
CA SER A 16 2.96 -8.36 4.18
C SER A 16 2.74 -8.33 2.66
N LEU A 17 3.64 -7.64 1.95
CA LEU A 17 3.82 -7.78 0.51
C LEU A 17 5.17 -8.45 0.24
N ASN A 18 5.19 -9.38 -0.69
CA ASN A 18 6.41 -10.00 -1.17
C ASN A 18 7.10 -9.10 -2.19
N SER A 19 8.42 -9.30 -2.38
CA SER A 19 9.14 -8.63 -3.46
C SER A 19 8.51 -8.98 -4.81
N GLU A 20 8.47 -8.00 -5.70
CA GLU A 20 7.88 -8.10 -7.05
C GLU A 20 6.37 -8.43 -7.09
N GLN A 21 5.70 -8.46 -5.94
CA GLN A 21 4.27 -8.73 -5.89
C GLN A 21 3.49 -7.59 -6.53
N ARG A 22 2.67 -7.94 -7.52
CA ARG A 22 1.83 -6.98 -8.23
C ARG A 22 0.61 -6.63 -7.38
N VAL A 23 0.38 -5.34 -7.21
CA VAL A 23 -0.74 -4.81 -6.44
C VAL A 23 -1.35 -3.61 -7.15
N ARG A 24 -2.63 -3.38 -6.88
CA ARG A 24 -3.31 -2.12 -7.19
C ARG A 24 -3.28 -1.24 -5.95
N LEU A 25 -2.89 0.02 -6.15
CA LEU A 25 -2.81 1.03 -5.10
C LEU A 25 -3.77 2.18 -5.38
N THR A 26 -4.46 2.64 -4.34
CA THR A 26 -5.05 3.98 -4.31
C THR A 26 -4.10 4.89 -3.55
N VAL A 27 -3.70 6.01 -4.15
CA VAL A 27 -2.62 6.86 -3.64
C VAL A 27 -3.16 8.24 -3.27
N ARG A 28 -2.69 8.77 -2.14
CA ARG A 28 -2.93 10.16 -1.71
C ARG A 28 -1.61 10.86 -1.35
N MET A 29 -1.58 12.18 -1.38
CA MET A 29 -0.44 12.95 -0.88
C MET A 29 -0.46 13.03 0.63
N GLY A 30 0.56 12.46 1.27
CA GLY A 30 0.83 12.59 2.70
C GLY A 30 1.89 13.66 2.98
N GLN A 31 2.18 13.88 4.26
CA GLN A 31 3.17 14.87 4.70
C GLN A 31 4.60 14.58 4.20
N LYS A 32 4.92 13.33 3.87
CA LYS A 32 6.23 12.88 3.38
C LYS A 32 6.21 12.46 1.90
N GLY A 33 5.17 12.85 1.15
CA GLY A 33 4.99 12.48 -0.25
C GLY A 33 3.89 11.44 -0.47
N PRO A 34 3.88 10.76 -1.64
CA PRO A 34 2.85 9.80 -2.02
C PRO A 34 2.74 8.62 -1.05
N MET A 35 1.52 8.34 -0.58
CA MET A 35 1.23 7.25 0.35
C MET A 35 0.04 6.43 -0.13
N ALA A 36 0.11 5.11 0.04
CA ALA A 36 -1.00 4.20 -0.23
C ALA A 36 -2.11 4.37 0.81
N GLU A 37 -3.31 4.66 0.32
CA GLU A 37 -4.54 4.69 1.09
C GLU A 37 -5.22 3.32 1.13
N ALA A 38 -5.17 2.60 0.01
CA ALA A 38 -5.68 1.24 -0.13
C ALA A 38 -4.73 0.38 -0.97
N VAL A 39 -4.69 -0.92 -0.68
CA VAL A 39 -3.88 -1.93 -1.37
C VAL A 39 -4.78 -3.11 -1.71
N GLN A 40 -4.67 -3.62 -2.93
CA GLN A 40 -5.39 -4.81 -3.39
C GLN A 40 -4.43 -5.72 -4.16
N LEU A 41 -4.50 -7.02 -3.93
CA LEU A 41 -3.76 -8.00 -4.73
C LEU A 41 -4.34 -8.08 -6.14
N LEU A 42 -3.46 -8.30 -7.12
CA LEU A 42 -3.82 -8.57 -8.50
C LEU A 42 -3.83 -10.07 -8.77
#